data_AF-A0A938GFT1-F1
#
_entry.id   AF-A0A938GFT1-F1
#
_cell.length_a   1.000
_cell.length_b   1.000
_cell.length_c   1.000
_cell.angle_alpha   90.00
_cell.angle_beta   90.00
_cell.angle_gamma   90.00
#
_symmetry.space_group_name_H-M   'P 1'
#
loop_
_entity.id
_entity.type
_entity.pdbx_description
1 polymer ?
#
loop_
_entity_poly.entity_id
_entity_poly.type
_entity_poly.pdbx_seq_one_letter_code
_entity_poly.pdbx_strand_id
1 'polypeptide(L)'
;MPRNEILSAVQNSLGCAWHLHGPSAPTPAPKWPKLNEEQRAAIVRDGPALVDLWELSPVRLEDNEQHTEQIIDRLFPGNPLLCCGKSSHEFSTRPREEWRGELSKLQLIVPSPMRTRTGKTKDGRESAHTLHNTGPRRFLVCEFDGGTVDEHAALLLHLARYAPLVCVVHSGGKSLHGWFLVAGQPDEKVLRFFRYAVSVGADPTTWTRSQFVRMPDGTRDNNGRRQTVYFLNFKPLEGRP
;
A
#
# COMPACT_ATOMS: atom_id res chain seq x y z
N MET A 1 8.55 7.28 -16.31
CA MET A 1 7.31 7.62 -15.56
C MET A 1 6.13 7.09 -16.37
N PRO A 2 5.22 6.28 -15.81
CA PRO A 2 4.04 5.82 -16.54
C PRO A 2 3.19 7.01 -17.02
N ARG A 3 2.90 7.06 -18.32
CA ARG A 3 2.18 8.16 -18.99
C ARG A 3 0.80 8.41 -18.37
N ASN A 4 0.14 7.35 -17.88
CA ASN A 4 -1.23 7.41 -17.38
C ASN A 4 -1.35 8.03 -15.97
N GLU A 5 -0.32 7.93 -15.12
CA GLU A 5 -0.37 8.51 -13.76
C GLU A 5 -0.18 10.03 -13.79
N ILE A 6 0.71 10.53 -14.68
CA ILE A 6 0.92 11.97 -14.92
C ILE A 6 -0.38 12.60 -15.47
N LEU A 7 -1.01 11.95 -16.47
CA LEU A 7 -2.24 12.44 -17.07
C LEU A 7 -3.39 12.52 -16.03
N SER A 8 -3.49 11.55 -15.12
CA SER A 8 -4.51 11.61 -14.05
C SER A 8 -4.25 12.74 -13.04
N ALA A 9 -2.99 13.11 -12.82
CA ALA A 9 -2.64 14.22 -11.94
C ALA A 9 -2.96 15.58 -12.56
N VAL A 10 -2.90 15.69 -13.90
CA VAL A 10 -3.27 16.89 -14.68
C VAL A 10 -4.79 17.01 -14.87
N GLN A 11 -5.49 15.90 -15.12
CA GLN A 11 -6.96 15.91 -15.23
C GLN A 11 -7.64 16.32 -13.92
N ASN A 12 -7.11 15.92 -12.77
CA ASN A 12 -7.65 16.32 -11.46
C ASN A 12 -7.40 17.81 -11.11
N SER A 13 -6.53 18.53 -11.83
CA SER A 13 -6.33 19.99 -11.63
C SER A 13 -7.13 20.87 -12.61
N LEU A 14 -7.73 20.29 -13.66
CA LEU A 14 -8.54 21.02 -14.63
C LEU A 14 -10.01 21.20 -14.20
N GLY A 15 -10.45 20.53 -13.12
CA GLY A 15 -11.80 20.66 -12.57
C GLY A 15 -12.13 22.02 -11.93
N CYS A 16 -11.21 22.99 -11.98
CA CYS A 16 -11.41 24.34 -11.43
C CYS A 16 -11.52 25.46 -12.49
N ALA A 17 -11.52 25.15 -13.79
CA ALA A 17 -11.71 26.17 -14.83
C ALA A 17 -13.12 26.09 -15.43
N TRP A 18 -14.00 26.98 -14.97
CA TRP A 18 -15.33 27.24 -15.51
C TRP A 18 -15.30 27.50 -17.02
N HIS A 19 -16.24 26.92 -17.78
CA HIS A 19 -16.72 27.50 -19.04
C HIS A 19 -18.24 27.33 -19.18
N LEU A 20 -18.89 28.45 -19.48
CA LEU A 20 -20.31 28.61 -19.80
C LEU A 20 -20.60 28.12 -21.23
N HIS A 21 -21.72 27.40 -21.37
CA HIS A 21 -22.46 27.10 -22.61
C HIS A 21 -21.71 26.45 -23.79
N GLY A 22 -21.66 25.12 -23.77
CA GLY A 22 -21.46 24.25 -24.95
C GLY A 22 -22.12 22.89 -24.72
N PRO A 23 -22.43 22.10 -25.77
CA PRO A 23 -23.00 20.76 -25.60
C PRO A 23 -22.08 19.92 -24.69
N SER A 24 -22.67 19.29 -23.67
CA SER A 24 -21.92 18.56 -22.65
C SER A 24 -21.09 17.46 -23.30
N ALA A 25 -19.77 17.57 -23.18
CA ALA A 25 -18.87 16.49 -23.52
C ALA A 25 -19.26 15.23 -22.71
N PRO A 26 -19.19 14.02 -23.28
CA PRO A 26 -19.51 12.80 -22.56
C PRO A 26 -18.67 12.71 -21.28
N THR A 27 -19.35 12.52 -20.15
CA THR A 27 -18.70 12.43 -18.84
C THR A 27 -17.66 11.31 -18.86
N PRO A 28 -16.39 11.56 -18.50
CA PRO A 28 -15.38 10.52 -18.45
C PRO A 28 -15.84 9.39 -17.53
N ALA A 29 -15.67 8.14 -17.98
CA ALA A 29 -15.95 6.98 -17.13
C ALA A 29 -15.13 7.08 -15.83
N PRO A 30 -15.71 6.70 -14.67
CA PRO A 30 -14.98 6.79 -13.41
C PRO A 30 -13.70 5.95 -13.47
N LYS A 31 -12.61 6.51 -12.93
CA LYS A 31 -11.30 5.86 -12.93
C LYS A 31 -11.35 4.48 -12.27
N TRP A 32 -12.19 4.30 -11.26
CA TRP A 32 -12.33 3.07 -10.50
C TRP A 32 -13.71 2.43 -10.71
N PRO A 33 -13.80 1.09 -10.73
CA PRO A 33 -15.09 0.42 -10.77
C PRO A 33 -15.87 0.67 -9.46
N LYS A 34 -17.19 0.55 -9.54
CA LYS A 34 -18.05 0.52 -8.35
C LYS A 34 -17.82 -0.79 -7.58
N LEU A 35 -18.13 -0.78 -6.28
CA LEU A 35 -18.17 -1.98 -5.47
C LEU A 35 -19.16 -2.99 -6.07
N ASN A 36 -18.70 -4.21 -6.30
CA ASN A 36 -19.53 -5.36 -6.60
C ASN A 36 -19.89 -6.06 -5.29
N GLU A 37 -21.05 -5.69 -4.73
CA GLU A 37 -21.54 -6.18 -3.44
C GLU A 37 -21.76 -7.69 -3.45
N GLU A 38 -22.31 -8.24 -4.53
CA GLU A 38 -22.56 -9.69 -4.69
C GLU A 38 -21.24 -10.47 -4.64
N GLN A 39 -20.25 -10.04 -5.43
CA GLN A 39 -18.94 -10.68 -5.46
C GLN A 39 -18.23 -10.57 -4.12
N ARG A 40 -18.28 -9.40 -3.46
CA ARG A 40 -17.70 -9.20 -2.14
C ARG A 40 -18.36 -10.11 -1.11
N ALA A 41 -19.69 -10.15 -1.08
CA ALA A 41 -20.45 -11.01 -0.17
C ALA A 41 -20.15 -12.50 -0.40
N ALA A 42 -20.02 -12.93 -1.65
CA ALA A 42 -19.64 -14.31 -1.97
C ALA A 42 -18.23 -14.67 -1.47
N ILE A 43 -17.26 -13.76 -1.62
CA ILE A 43 -15.89 -13.97 -1.10
C ILE A 43 -15.89 -14.06 0.42
N VAL A 44 -16.64 -13.18 1.09
CA VAL A 44 -16.68 -13.11 2.56
C VAL A 44 -17.40 -14.31 3.16
N ARG A 45 -18.57 -14.70 2.62
CA ARG A 45 -19.42 -15.76 3.18
C ARG A 45 -18.68 -17.10 3.24
N ASP A 46 -17.97 -17.44 2.18
CA ASP A 46 -17.31 -18.74 2.02
C ASP A 46 -15.78 -18.62 2.23
N GLY A 47 -15.33 -17.47 2.71
CA GLY A 47 -13.92 -17.09 2.78
C GLY A 47 -13.22 -17.46 4.09
N PRO A 48 -11.89 -17.60 4.05
CA PRO A 48 -11.07 -17.84 5.24
C PRO A 48 -11.07 -16.64 6.19
N ALA A 49 -10.92 -16.90 7.49
CA ALA A 49 -10.87 -15.89 8.55
C ALA A 49 -9.42 -15.44 8.85
N LEU A 50 -9.26 -14.56 9.84
CA LEU A 50 -7.94 -14.10 10.29
C LEU A 50 -7.04 -15.25 10.77
N VAL A 51 -7.63 -16.25 11.44
CA VAL A 51 -6.88 -17.42 11.92
C VAL A 51 -6.27 -18.19 10.76
N ASP A 52 -6.99 -18.37 9.65
CA ASP A 52 -6.48 -19.05 8.45
C ASP A 52 -5.34 -18.25 7.80
N LEU A 53 -5.47 -16.91 7.76
CA LEU A 53 -4.41 -16.04 7.28
C LEU A 53 -3.13 -16.20 8.11
N TRP A 54 -3.28 -16.24 9.43
CA TRP A 54 -2.16 -16.48 10.34
C TRP A 54 -1.58 -17.89 10.12
N GLU A 55 -2.43 -18.90 9.98
CA GLU A 55 -2.01 -20.29 9.76
C GLU A 55 -1.23 -20.49 8.44
N LEU A 56 -1.65 -19.77 7.40
CA LEU A 56 -1.00 -19.80 6.10
C LEU A 56 0.35 -19.07 6.07
N SER A 57 0.71 -18.30 7.10
CA SER A 57 1.96 -17.56 7.15
C SER A 57 3.18 -18.50 7.22
N PRO A 58 4.05 -18.55 6.20
CA PRO A 58 5.24 -19.40 6.24
C PRO A 58 6.28 -18.95 7.27
N VAL A 59 6.28 -17.67 7.63
CA VAL A 59 7.13 -17.13 8.69
C VAL A 59 6.24 -16.80 9.89
N ARG A 60 6.59 -17.34 11.06
CA ARG A 60 5.91 -17.09 12.32
C ARG A 60 6.77 -16.20 13.21
N LEU A 61 6.14 -15.16 13.76
CA LEU A 61 6.71 -14.34 14.82
C LEU A 61 6.13 -14.90 16.12
N GLU A 62 6.90 -15.72 16.81
CA GLU A 62 6.43 -16.51 17.98
C GLU A 62 6.68 -15.80 19.32
N ASP A 63 7.39 -14.68 19.29
CA ASP A 63 7.70 -13.86 20.45
C ASP A 63 7.00 -12.49 20.40
N ASN A 64 7.14 -11.72 21.48
CA ASN A 64 6.63 -10.36 21.58
C ASN A 64 7.69 -9.29 21.26
N GLU A 65 8.88 -9.66 20.79
CA GLU A 65 9.94 -8.72 20.41
C GLU A 65 9.54 -7.94 19.16
N GLN A 66 10.17 -6.79 18.93
CA GLN A 66 9.96 -6.00 17.71
C GLN A 66 10.87 -6.51 16.59
N HIS A 67 10.25 -6.96 15.50
CA HIS A 67 10.87 -7.51 14.30
C HIS A 67 10.84 -6.55 13.11
N THR A 68 10.47 -5.27 13.34
CA THR A 68 10.32 -4.26 12.28
C THR A 68 11.54 -4.19 11.37
N GLU A 69 12.74 -4.17 11.95
CA GLU A 69 13.98 -4.00 11.19
C GLU A 69 14.22 -5.20 10.25
N GLN A 70 14.05 -6.41 10.78
CA GLN A 70 14.24 -7.68 10.08
C GLN A 70 13.20 -7.82 8.95
N ILE A 71 11.94 -7.48 9.23
CA ILE A 71 10.88 -7.52 8.22
C ILE A 71 11.18 -6.52 7.09
N ILE A 72 11.58 -5.29 7.43
CA ILE A 72 11.90 -4.28 6.43
C ILE A 72 13.14 -4.65 5.61
N ASP A 73 14.14 -5.31 6.19
CA ASP A 73 15.31 -5.81 5.43
C ASP A 73 14.91 -6.86 4.40
N ARG A 74 13.93 -7.71 4.70
CA ARG A 74 13.41 -8.69 3.75
C ARG A 74 12.53 -8.04 2.68
N LEU A 75 11.67 -7.10 3.06
CA LEU A 75 10.78 -6.40 2.12
C LEU A 75 11.55 -5.47 1.17
N PHE A 76 12.62 -4.82 1.65
CA PHE A 76 13.41 -3.83 0.94
C PHE A 76 14.91 -4.15 1.04
N PRO A 77 15.40 -5.18 0.31
CA PRO A 77 16.77 -5.66 0.44
C PRO A 77 17.81 -4.62 -0.01
N GLY A 78 19.00 -4.69 0.58
CA GLY A 78 20.11 -3.77 0.31
C GLY A 78 20.00 -2.49 1.15
N ASN A 79 20.34 -1.35 0.56
CA ASN A 79 20.26 -0.04 1.22
C ASN A 79 19.40 0.99 0.44
N PRO A 80 18.13 0.68 0.10
CA PRO A 80 17.29 1.59 -0.66
C PRO A 80 16.93 2.83 0.16
N LEU A 81 16.58 3.92 -0.53
CA LEU A 81 15.97 5.08 0.13
C LEU A 81 14.51 4.74 0.50
N LEU A 82 14.18 4.83 1.79
CA LEU A 82 12.84 4.59 2.31
C LEU A 82 12.27 5.87 2.90
N CYS A 83 11.04 6.19 2.50
CA CYS A 83 10.27 7.25 3.12
C CYS A 83 9.45 6.67 4.28
N CYS A 84 9.87 6.99 5.50
CA CYS A 84 9.26 6.51 6.73
C CYS A 84 8.86 7.70 7.60
N GLY A 85 7.80 7.53 8.40
CA GLY A 85 7.25 8.63 9.19
C GLY A 85 6.61 8.19 10.49
N LYS A 86 6.81 9.02 11.50
CA LYS A 86 6.03 8.98 12.73
C LYS A 86 4.62 9.48 12.47
N SER A 87 4.42 10.41 11.53
CA SER A 87 3.11 10.84 11.04
C SER A 87 3.20 11.33 9.58
N SER A 88 2.08 11.76 9.00
CA SER A 88 2.07 12.39 7.67
C SER A 88 2.65 13.81 7.66
N HIS A 89 3.09 14.33 8.80
CA HIS A 89 3.75 15.64 8.94
C HIS A 89 5.18 15.51 9.49
N GLU A 90 5.52 14.37 10.07
CA GLU A 90 6.84 14.07 10.63
C GLU A 90 7.38 12.79 9.97
N PHE A 91 8.10 12.99 8.87
CA PHE A 91 8.64 11.93 8.04
C PHE A 91 9.96 12.36 7.39
N SER A 92 10.73 11.38 6.93
CA SER A 92 11.96 11.62 6.17
C SER A 92 12.13 10.56 5.10
N THR A 93 13.01 10.82 4.13
CA THR A 93 13.48 9.81 3.17
C THR A 93 14.98 9.65 3.38
N ARG A 94 15.38 8.49 3.85
CA ARG A 94 16.77 8.15 4.18
C ARG A 94 17.13 6.77 3.65
N PRO A 95 18.42 6.47 3.40
CA PRO A 95 18.88 5.11 3.19
C PRO A 95 18.40 4.20 4.32
N ARG A 96 18.06 2.95 4.00
CA ARG A 96 17.65 1.93 4.96
C ARG A 96 18.59 1.82 6.17
N GLU A 97 19.90 1.95 5.96
CA GLU A 97 20.90 1.90 7.04
C GLU A 97 20.83 3.10 8.00
N GLU A 98 20.38 4.27 7.55
CA GLU A 98 20.20 5.44 8.43
C GLU A 98 18.94 5.34 9.30
N TRP A 99 18.10 4.33 9.07
CA TRP A 99 16.89 4.09 9.86
C TRP A 99 17.09 3.06 10.99
N ARG A 100 18.26 2.44 11.09
CA ARG A 100 18.53 1.33 12.04
C ARG A 100 18.21 1.75 13.48
N GLY A 101 17.33 1.00 14.13
CA GLY A 101 16.93 1.22 15.52
C GLY A 101 15.83 2.28 15.71
N GLU A 102 15.31 2.83 14.62
CA GLU A 102 14.23 3.82 14.62
C GLU A 102 12.92 3.25 14.07
N LEU A 103 12.95 2.28 13.16
CA LEU A 103 11.77 1.92 12.35
C LEU A 103 10.58 1.44 13.18
N SER A 104 10.82 0.72 14.26
CA SER A 104 9.76 0.18 15.12
C SER A 104 8.96 1.26 15.88
N LYS A 105 9.52 2.48 15.96
CA LYS A 105 8.89 3.68 16.54
C LYS A 105 8.08 4.47 15.52
N LEU A 106 8.17 4.12 14.24
CA LEU A 106 7.48 4.79 13.14
C LEU A 106 6.19 4.04 12.79
N GLN A 107 5.19 4.78 12.31
CA GLN A 107 3.90 4.21 11.96
C GLN A 107 3.66 4.11 10.45
N LEU A 108 4.36 4.92 9.65
CA LEU A 108 4.15 5.04 8.21
C LEU A 108 5.40 4.67 7.41
N ILE A 109 5.16 4.09 6.25
CA ILE A 109 6.16 3.83 5.22
C ILE A 109 5.53 3.97 3.83
N VAL A 110 6.28 4.45 2.84
CA VAL A 110 5.90 4.35 1.42
C VAL A 110 6.26 2.95 0.90
N PRO A 111 5.33 2.21 0.27
CA PRO A 111 5.52 0.79 -0.08
C PRO A 111 6.43 0.59 -1.32
N SER A 112 7.30 1.54 -1.61
CA SER A 112 8.22 1.52 -2.76
C SER A 112 9.46 2.38 -2.45
N PRO A 113 10.66 1.97 -2.90
CA PRO A 113 11.86 2.78 -2.76
C PRO A 113 11.72 4.17 -3.38
N MET A 114 12.34 5.15 -2.74
CA MET A 114 12.44 6.52 -3.23
C MET A 114 13.67 6.67 -4.15
N ARG A 115 13.66 7.69 -5.02
CA ARG A 115 14.73 7.96 -5.99
C ARG A 115 15.83 8.85 -5.41
N THR A 116 15.44 9.83 -4.62
CA THR A 116 16.28 10.85 -3.97
C THR A 116 15.77 11.14 -2.56
N ARG A 117 16.50 11.93 -1.76
CA ARG A 117 16.05 12.30 -0.40
C ARG A 117 14.84 13.24 -0.41
N THR A 118 14.78 14.13 -1.39
CA THR A 118 13.65 15.05 -1.60
C THR A 118 13.26 15.10 -3.08
N GLY A 119 12.05 15.57 -3.35
CA GLY A 119 11.60 15.93 -4.69
C GLY A 119 10.56 17.04 -4.62
N LYS A 120 10.08 17.48 -5.79
CA LYS A 120 9.07 18.53 -5.88
C LYS A 120 7.66 17.97 -5.73
N THR A 121 6.84 18.65 -4.94
CA THR A 121 5.39 18.48 -4.87
C THR A 121 4.74 19.04 -6.14
N LYS A 122 3.41 18.87 -6.28
CA LYS A 122 2.67 19.42 -7.44
C LYS A 122 2.72 20.95 -7.51
N ASP A 123 2.74 21.60 -6.36
CA ASP A 123 2.88 23.05 -6.18
C ASP A 123 4.35 23.53 -6.14
N GLY A 124 5.31 22.64 -6.44
CA GLY A 124 6.72 23.00 -6.63
C GLY A 124 7.57 23.09 -5.37
N ARG A 125 7.00 22.87 -4.18
CA ARG A 125 7.74 22.81 -2.90
C ARG A 125 8.59 21.55 -2.80
N GLU A 126 9.70 21.63 -2.07
CA GLU A 126 10.51 20.46 -1.76
C GLU A 126 9.90 19.65 -0.61
N SER A 127 9.90 18.33 -0.75
CA SER A 127 9.46 17.41 0.30
C SER A 127 10.16 16.05 0.15
N ALA A 128 10.40 15.37 1.27
CA ALA A 128 10.89 13.99 1.27
C ALA A 128 9.86 13.00 0.71
N HIS A 129 8.58 13.36 0.80
CA HIS A 129 7.43 12.53 0.43
C HIS A 129 6.71 13.13 -0.78
N THR A 130 7.06 12.66 -1.98
CA THR A 130 6.41 13.11 -3.22
C THR A 130 6.28 11.99 -4.24
N LEU A 131 5.24 12.06 -5.07
CA LEU A 131 5.05 11.14 -6.20
C LEU A 131 6.20 11.24 -7.23
N HIS A 132 6.77 12.43 -7.42
CA HIS A 132 7.93 12.65 -8.28
C HIS A 132 9.18 11.91 -7.77
N ASN A 133 9.39 11.92 -6.46
CA ASN A 133 10.50 11.23 -5.80
C ASN A 133 10.29 9.72 -5.67
N THR A 134 9.05 9.22 -5.75
CA THR A 134 8.80 7.79 -5.58
C THR A 134 9.32 7.01 -6.80
N GLY A 135 10.04 5.92 -6.56
CA GLY A 135 10.53 5.00 -7.58
C GLY A 135 9.45 4.11 -8.21
N PRO A 136 9.84 3.13 -9.04
CA PRO A 136 8.92 2.12 -9.55
C PRO A 136 8.18 1.42 -8.41
N ARG A 137 6.93 1.02 -8.66
CA ARG A 137 6.10 0.36 -7.65
C ARG A 137 6.67 -1.01 -7.30
N ARG A 138 7.15 -1.17 -6.06
CA ARG A 138 7.60 -2.47 -5.53
C ARG A 138 6.41 -3.27 -5.02
N PHE A 139 5.65 -2.66 -4.11
CA PHE A 139 4.44 -3.24 -3.54
C PHE A 139 3.22 -2.41 -3.88
N LEU A 140 2.10 -3.10 -4.07
CA LEU A 140 0.77 -2.51 -4.11
C LEU A 140 0.04 -2.99 -2.86
N VAL A 141 -0.37 -2.05 -2.02
CA VAL A 141 -1.10 -2.37 -0.80
C VAL A 141 -2.59 -2.32 -1.09
N CYS A 142 -3.34 -3.32 -0.65
CA CYS A 142 -4.79 -3.28 -0.62
C CYS A 142 -5.24 -3.25 0.85
N GLU A 143 -6.11 -2.32 1.17
CA GLU A 143 -6.75 -2.21 2.49
C GLU A 143 -8.25 -1.99 2.32
N PHE A 144 -9.01 -2.27 3.37
CA PHE A 144 -10.46 -2.18 3.39
C PHE A 144 -10.91 -1.36 4.61
N ASP A 145 -11.78 -0.37 4.39
CA ASP A 145 -12.24 0.54 5.44
C ASP A 145 -13.45 0.01 6.23
N GLY A 146 -14.21 -0.91 5.63
CA GLY A 146 -15.45 -1.43 6.19
C GLY A 146 -15.47 -2.95 6.21
N GLY A 147 -16.12 -3.50 7.23
CA GLY A 147 -16.19 -4.93 7.48
C GLY A 147 -15.47 -5.34 8.75
N THR A 148 -15.46 -6.65 9.02
CA THR A 148 -14.70 -7.22 10.14
C THR A 148 -13.27 -7.57 9.70
N VAL A 149 -12.39 -7.82 10.68
CA VAL A 149 -11.02 -8.25 10.40
C VAL A 149 -10.99 -9.59 9.64
N ASP A 150 -11.94 -10.49 9.91
CA ASP A 150 -12.07 -11.77 9.18
C ASP A 150 -12.49 -11.54 7.73
N GLU A 151 -13.42 -10.62 7.47
CA GLU A 151 -13.80 -10.25 6.11
C GLU A 151 -12.61 -9.66 5.34
N HIS A 152 -11.79 -8.84 6.00
CA HIS A 152 -10.56 -8.33 5.41
C HIS A 152 -9.58 -9.46 5.08
N ALA A 153 -9.42 -10.45 5.97
CA ALA A 153 -8.57 -11.61 5.74
C ALA A 153 -9.05 -12.45 4.55
N ALA A 154 -10.35 -12.73 4.46
CA ALA A 154 -10.98 -13.41 3.32
C ALA A 154 -10.68 -12.71 1.99
N LEU A 155 -10.87 -11.38 1.95
CA LEU A 155 -10.62 -10.59 0.75
C LEU A 155 -9.13 -10.58 0.37
N LEU A 156 -8.21 -10.45 1.33
CA LEU A 156 -6.77 -10.48 1.07
C LEU A 156 -6.30 -11.84 0.55
N LEU A 157 -6.77 -12.94 1.14
CA LEU A 157 -6.45 -14.29 0.69
C LEU A 157 -7.05 -14.60 -0.68
N HIS A 158 -8.26 -14.11 -0.96
CA HIS A 158 -8.86 -14.17 -2.29
C HIS A 158 -8.01 -13.43 -3.33
N LEU A 159 -7.53 -12.22 -3.00
CA LEU A 159 -6.66 -11.43 -3.87
C LEU A 159 -5.27 -12.07 -4.06
N ALA A 160 -4.78 -12.83 -3.08
CA ALA A 160 -3.50 -13.55 -3.15
C ALA A 160 -3.45 -14.60 -4.29
N ARG A 161 -4.61 -14.98 -4.85
CA ARG A 161 -4.69 -15.84 -6.04
C ARG A 161 -4.26 -15.14 -7.33
N TYR A 162 -4.20 -13.80 -7.35
CA TYR A 162 -3.91 -13.00 -8.54
C TYR A 162 -2.56 -12.28 -8.48
N ALA A 163 -2.05 -12.03 -7.28
CA ALA A 163 -0.74 -11.42 -7.04
C ALA A 163 -0.11 -11.99 -5.76
N PRO A 164 1.23 -12.10 -5.67
CA PRO A 164 1.88 -12.65 -4.48
C PRO A 164 1.68 -11.74 -3.25
N LEU A 165 0.92 -12.22 -2.27
CA LEU A 165 0.81 -11.61 -0.95
C LEU A 165 2.10 -11.91 -0.16
N VAL A 166 2.77 -10.88 0.36
CA VAL A 166 4.07 -11.03 1.06
C VAL A 166 4.02 -10.61 2.52
N CYS A 167 3.10 -9.71 2.89
CA CYS A 167 2.95 -9.22 4.25
C CYS A 167 1.49 -8.81 4.48
N VAL A 168 0.92 -9.15 5.64
CA VAL A 168 -0.34 -8.55 6.10
C VAL A 168 -0.11 -7.92 7.47
N VAL A 169 -0.37 -6.62 7.55
CA VAL A 169 -0.21 -5.84 8.78
C VAL A 169 -1.56 -5.28 9.23
N HIS A 170 -1.85 -5.39 10.51
CA HIS A 170 -2.99 -4.72 11.13
C HIS A 170 -2.64 -3.26 11.40
N SER A 171 -3.54 -2.34 11.04
CA SER A 171 -3.27 -0.90 11.14
C SER A 171 -3.18 -0.36 12.57
N GLY A 172 -3.32 -1.21 13.58
CA GLY A 172 -3.51 -0.85 14.99
C GLY A 172 -4.88 -0.21 15.27
N GLY A 173 -5.76 -0.19 14.26
CA GLY A 173 -7.14 0.28 14.31
C GLY A 173 -8.12 -0.85 14.00
N LYS A 174 -8.65 -0.87 12.77
CA LYS A 174 -9.66 -1.85 12.31
C LYS A 174 -9.29 -2.57 11.00
N SER A 175 -8.35 -2.03 10.24
CA SER A 175 -8.05 -2.49 8.87
C SER A 175 -6.82 -3.41 8.82
N LEU A 176 -6.87 -4.39 7.93
CA LEU A 176 -5.69 -5.11 7.48
C LEU A 176 -5.17 -4.47 6.18
N HIS A 177 -3.86 -4.33 6.09
CA HIS A 177 -3.17 -3.91 4.87
C HIS A 177 -2.43 -5.11 4.31
N GLY A 178 -2.87 -5.62 3.16
CA GLY A 178 -2.17 -6.68 2.44
C GLY A 178 -1.20 -6.10 1.42
N TRP A 179 0.08 -6.47 1.54
CA TRP A 179 1.16 -6.04 0.66
C TRP A 179 1.36 -7.07 -0.44
N PHE A 180 1.09 -6.68 -1.68
CA PHE A 180 1.26 -7.52 -2.86
C PHE A 180 2.52 -7.13 -3.64
N LEU A 181 3.39 -8.08 -3.94
CA LEU A 181 4.59 -7.84 -4.76
C LEU A 181 4.19 -7.65 -6.23
N VAL A 182 4.48 -6.47 -6.76
CA VAL A 182 4.18 -6.10 -8.16
C VAL A 182 5.41 -5.59 -8.91
N ALA A 183 6.57 -5.58 -8.27
CA ALA A 183 7.84 -5.21 -8.89
C ALA A 183 8.07 -5.98 -10.21
N GLY A 184 8.44 -5.23 -11.25
CA GLY A 184 8.72 -5.77 -12.59
C GLY A 184 7.49 -6.22 -13.38
N GLN A 185 6.26 -6.08 -12.86
CA GLN A 185 5.05 -6.37 -13.63
C GLN A 185 4.69 -5.21 -14.56
N PRO A 186 4.12 -5.47 -15.75
CA PRO A 186 3.60 -4.41 -16.62
C PRO A 186 2.49 -3.59 -15.95
N ASP A 187 2.51 -2.27 -16.13
CA ASP A 187 1.56 -1.35 -15.51
C ASP A 187 0.10 -1.72 -15.76
N GLU A 188 -0.23 -2.21 -16.96
CA GLU A 188 -1.58 -2.64 -17.32
C GLU A 188 -2.05 -3.83 -16.46
N LYS A 189 -1.16 -4.79 -16.18
CA LYS A 189 -1.46 -5.94 -15.34
C LYS A 189 -1.67 -5.52 -13.89
N VAL A 190 -0.82 -4.60 -13.39
CA VAL A 190 -0.95 -4.03 -12.04
C VAL A 190 -2.25 -3.24 -11.91
N LEU A 191 -2.60 -2.43 -12.92
CA LEU A 191 -3.85 -1.67 -12.95
C LEU A 191 -5.06 -2.60 -12.98
N ARG A 192 -5.03 -3.67 -13.79
CA ARG A 192 -6.14 -4.64 -13.85
C ARG A 192 -6.34 -5.34 -12.51
N PHE A 193 -5.26 -5.78 -11.87
CA PHE A 193 -5.32 -6.34 -10.52
C PHE A 193 -5.93 -5.35 -9.52
N PHE A 194 -5.46 -4.11 -9.50
CA PHE A 194 -5.95 -3.12 -8.54
C PHE A 194 -7.40 -2.70 -8.82
N ARG A 195 -7.80 -2.57 -10.08
CA ARG A 195 -9.21 -2.35 -10.44
C ARG A 195 -10.09 -3.47 -9.89
N TYR A 196 -9.64 -4.71 -9.98
CA TYR A 196 -10.37 -5.83 -9.38
C TYR A 196 -10.43 -5.72 -7.85
N ALA A 197 -9.30 -5.42 -7.19
CA ALA A 197 -9.26 -5.19 -5.75
C ALA A 197 -10.25 -4.09 -5.31
N VAL A 198 -10.29 -2.95 -6.02
CA VAL A 198 -11.25 -1.87 -5.75
C VAL A 198 -12.69 -2.33 -6.01
N SER A 199 -12.93 -3.15 -7.03
CA SER A 199 -14.27 -3.68 -7.30
C SER A 199 -14.79 -4.60 -6.19
N VAL A 200 -13.92 -5.17 -5.35
CA VAL A 200 -14.30 -5.96 -4.17
C VAL A 200 -14.14 -5.17 -2.85
N GLY A 201 -13.87 -3.87 -2.93
CA GLY A 201 -13.92 -2.95 -1.80
C GLY A 201 -12.59 -2.36 -1.31
N ALA A 202 -11.47 -2.58 -2.02
CA ALA A 202 -10.19 -2.00 -1.62
C ALA A 202 -10.20 -0.47 -1.77
N ASP A 203 -9.56 0.25 -0.83
CA ASP A 203 -9.45 1.72 -0.89
C ASP A 203 -8.64 2.17 -2.12
N PRO A 204 -9.25 2.94 -3.06
CA PRO A 204 -8.55 3.44 -4.24
C PRO A 204 -7.37 4.39 -3.96
N THR A 205 -7.24 4.98 -2.76
CA THR A 205 -6.15 5.92 -2.45
C THR A 205 -4.78 5.25 -2.50
N THR A 206 -4.70 3.97 -2.14
CA THR A 206 -3.50 3.13 -2.15
C THR A 206 -2.93 2.89 -3.55
N TRP A 207 -3.67 3.24 -4.61
CA TRP A 207 -3.11 3.34 -5.95
C TRP A 207 -2.00 4.38 -6.04
N THR A 208 -2.03 5.47 -5.28
CA THR A 208 -0.97 6.49 -5.38
C THR A 208 0.36 5.89 -4.94
N ARG A 209 1.41 5.89 -5.80
CA ARG A 209 2.70 5.24 -5.48
C ARG A 209 3.33 5.76 -4.20
N SER A 210 3.17 7.04 -3.93
CA SER A 210 3.64 7.68 -2.71
C SER A 210 2.67 7.54 -1.53
N GLN A 211 1.56 6.81 -1.62
CA GLN A 211 0.64 6.72 -0.48
C GLN A 211 1.35 6.11 0.73
N PHE A 212 1.23 6.76 1.89
CA PHE A 212 1.71 6.18 3.13
C PHE A 212 0.80 5.02 3.53
N VAL A 213 1.43 3.92 3.92
CA VAL A 213 0.77 2.74 4.47
C VAL A 213 1.38 2.41 5.83
N ARG A 214 0.78 1.45 6.53
CA ARG A 214 1.18 1.04 7.87
C ARG A 214 2.53 0.34 7.83
N MET A 215 3.45 0.78 8.68
CA MET A 215 4.76 0.14 8.90
C MET A 215 4.53 -1.27 9.47
N PRO A 216 4.96 -2.34 8.77
CA PRO A 216 4.94 -3.69 9.32
C PRO A 216 5.66 -3.70 10.66
N ASP A 217 4.96 -4.11 11.71
CA ASP A 217 5.49 -4.22 13.06
C ASP A 217 5.93 -2.91 13.73
N GLY A 218 5.66 -1.76 13.11
CA GLY A 218 5.90 -0.46 13.70
C GLY A 218 4.85 -0.10 14.76
N THR A 219 4.98 1.07 15.36
CA THR A 219 4.11 1.52 16.46
C THR A 219 3.30 2.76 16.05
N ARG A 220 2.01 2.78 16.37
CA ARG A 220 1.17 3.97 16.17
C ARG A 220 1.59 5.08 17.13
N ASP A 221 1.79 6.28 16.58
CA ASP A 221 2.15 7.46 17.37
C ASP A 221 1.07 7.84 18.40
N ASN A 222 -0.21 7.77 18.00
CA ASN A 222 -1.30 8.32 18.81
C ASN A 222 -1.69 7.48 20.04
N ASN A 223 -1.38 6.18 20.06
CA ASN A 223 -1.83 5.28 21.12
C ASN A 223 -0.82 4.18 21.48
N GLY A 224 0.38 4.19 20.89
CA GLY A 224 1.41 3.19 21.13
C GLY A 224 1.05 1.77 20.66
N ARG A 225 -0.06 1.58 19.94
CA ARG A 225 -0.45 0.24 19.49
C ARG A 225 0.49 -0.24 18.40
N ARG A 226 1.03 -1.45 18.61
CA ARG A 226 1.79 -2.18 17.62
C ARG A 226 0.92 -2.47 16.39
N GLN A 227 1.52 -2.32 15.22
CA GLN A 227 0.93 -2.69 13.95
C GLN A 227 1.28 -4.15 13.68
N THR A 228 0.55 -5.05 14.35
CA THR A 228 0.83 -6.49 14.35
C THR A 228 0.86 -7.06 12.93
N VAL A 229 1.85 -7.88 12.65
CA VAL A 229 1.97 -8.60 11.39
C VAL A 229 1.35 -9.99 11.54
N TYR A 230 0.32 -10.27 10.74
CA TYR A 230 -0.41 -11.55 10.77
C TYR A 230 0.08 -12.55 9.73
N PHE A 231 0.73 -12.08 8.67
CA PHE A 231 1.21 -12.92 7.58
C PHE A 231 2.53 -12.40 7.03
N LEU A 232 3.48 -13.29 6.76
CA LEU A 232 4.77 -13.02 6.13
C LEU A 232 5.16 -14.16 5.21
N ASN A 233 5.36 -13.86 3.92
CA ASN A 233 5.87 -14.79 2.93
C ASN A 233 6.97 -14.11 2.09
N PHE A 234 8.23 -14.43 2.39
CA PHE A 234 9.37 -13.84 1.69
C PHE A 234 9.80 -14.59 0.43
N LYS A 235 9.26 -15.80 0.18
CA LYS A 235 9.61 -16.60 -1.00
C LYS A 235 9.43 -15.84 -2.33
N PRO A 236 8.36 -15.05 -2.56
CA PRO A 236 8.20 -14.27 -3.79
C PRO A 236 9.28 -13.18 -4.00
N LEU A 237 10.00 -12.80 -2.95
CA LEU A 237 11.05 -11.78 -2.98
C LEU A 237 12.42 -12.34 -3.38
N GLU A 238 12.59 -13.67 -3.32
CA GLU A 238 13.83 -14.33 -3.69
C GLU A 238 14.15 -14.07 -5.18
N GLY A 239 15.36 -13.58 -5.45
CA GLY A 239 15.81 -13.25 -6.81
C GLY A 239 15.19 -11.98 -7.42
N ARG A 240 14.47 -11.15 -6.63
CA ARG A 240 13.88 -9.89 -7.10
C ARG A 240 14.35 -8.70 -6.23
N PRO A 241 15.40 -7.97 -6.68
CA PRO A 241 15.89 -6.80 -5.95
C PRO A 241 14.83 -5.72 -5.83
#